data_AF-A0A948FTX7-F1
#
_entry.id   AF-A0A948FTX7-F1
#
_cell.length_a   1.000
_cell.length_b   1.000
_cell.length_c   1.000
_cell.angle_alpha   90.00
_cell.angle_beta   90.00
_cell.angle_gamma   90.00
#
_symmetry.space_group_name_H-M   'P 1'
#
loop_
_entity.id
_entity.type
_entity.pdbx_description
1 polymer ?
#
loop_
_entity_poly.entity_id
_entity_poly.type
_entity_poly.pdbx_seq_one_letter_code
_entity_poly.pdbx_strand_id
1 'polypeptide(L)' 'MNKYKRLNMGEREEISRMLAQKSSFQYIAKTLKRHTSTISR' A
#
# COMPACT_ATOMS: atom_id res chain seq x y z
N MET A 1 -6.80 -3.35 21.05
CA MET A 1 -6.16 -4.26 20.08
C MET A 1 -6.44 -3.75 18.66
N ASN A 2 -5.65 -2.79 18.16
CA ASN A 2 -5.78 -2.35 16.76
C ASN A 2 -5.06 -3.37 15.87
N LYS A 3 -5.81 -4.35 15.36
CA LYS A 3 -5.30 -5.36 14.40
C LYS A 3 -4.85 -4.74 13.07
N TYR A 4 -5.13 -3.46 12.84
CA TYR A 4 -4.78 -2.72 11.63
C TYR A 4 -3.51 -1.90 11.82
N LYS A 5 -2.39 -2.42 11.33
CA LYS A 5 -1.15 -1.66 11.23
C LYS A 5 -1.36 -0.54 10.22
N ARG A 6 -1.34 0.72 10.66
CA ARG A 6 -1.48 1.88 9.76
C ARG A 6 -0.32 1.94 8.77
N LEU A 7 -0.56 2.57 7.62
CA LEU A 7 0.51 2.94 6.69
C LEU A 7 1.31 4.08 7.30
N ASN A 8 2.63 3.94 7.36
CA ASN A 8 3.52 5.03 7.69
C ASN A 8 3.68 6.00 6.49
N MET A 9 4.36 7.13 6.68
CA MET A 9 4.53 8.13 5.62
C MET A 9 5.30 7.58 4.41
N GLY A 10 6.39 6.83 4.62
CA GLY A 10 7.15 6.22 3.53
C GLY A 10 6.35 5.22 2.71
N GLU A 11 5.52 4.40 3.36
CA GLU A 11 4.61 3.48 2.67
C GLU A 11 3.59 4.24 1.83
N ARG A 12 3.04 5.36 2.33
CA ARG A 12 2.10 6.21 1.57
C ARG A 12 2.75 6.83 0.35
N GLU A 13 3.97 7.33 0.50
CA GLU A 13 4.74 7.90 -0.62
C GLU A 13 5.06 6.85 -1.68
N GLU A 14 5.46 5.64 -1.26
CA GLU A 14 5.75 4.53 -2.18
C GLU A 14 4.49 4.11 -2.95
N ILE A 15 3.35 3.97 -2.25
CA ILE A 15 2.06 3.66 -2.89
C ILE A 15 1.74 4.73 -3.95
N SER A 16 1.85 6.01 -3.60
CA SER A 16 1.59 7.11 -4.53
C SER A 16 2.48 7.03 -5.77
N ARG A 17 3.78 6.77 -5.59
CA ARG A 17 4.74 6.61 -6.69
C ARG A 17 4.39 5.44 -7.61
N MET A 18 4.08 4.28 -7.04
CA MET A 18 3.73 3.08 -7.81
C MET A 18 2.38 3.25 -8.54
N LEU A 19 1.42 3.95 -7.95
CA LEU A 19 0.16 4.29 -8.61
C LEU A 19 0.37 5.23 -9.80
N ALA A 20 1.25 6.21 -9.68
CA ALA A 20 1.63 7.09 -10.80
C ALA A 20 2.25 6.29 -11.97
N GLN A 21 2.94 5.18 -11.67
CA GLN A 21 3.47 4.23 -12.65
C GLN A 21 2.42 3.24 -13.19
N LYS A 22 1.14 3.40 -12.83
CA LYS A 22 0.03 2.50 -13.20
C LYS A 22 0.19 1.06 -12.68
N SER A 23 0.89 0.88 -11.56
CA SER A 23 0.97 -0.43 -10.90
C SER A 23 -0.40 -0.85 -10.35
N SER A 24 -0.71 -2.15 -10.40
CA SER A 24 -1.94 -2.68 -9.81
C SER A 24 -1.88 -2.73 -8.28
N PHE A 25 -3.02 -2.60 -7.61
CA PHE A 25 -3.08 -2.70 -6.14
C PHE A 25 -2.55 -4.04 -5.60
N GLN A 26 -2.78 -5.14 -6.34
CA GLN A 26 -2.26 -6.46 -5.98
C GLN A 26 -0.72 -6.47 -5.98
N TYR A 27 -0.11 -5.86 -6.98
CA TYR A 27 1.34 -5.74 -7.08
C TYR A 27 1.91 -4.90 -5.93
N ILE A 28 1.34 -3.71 -5.71
CA ILE A 28 1.78 -2.80 -4.62
C ILE A 28 1.66 -3.50 -3.25
N ALA A 29 0.54 -4.18 -3.01
CA ALA A 29 0.30 -4.93 -1.78
C ALA A 29 1.34 -6.02 -1.54
N LYS A 30 1.70 -6.78 -2.60
CA LYS A 30 2.75 -7.81 -2.54
C LYS A 30 4.12 -7.20 -2.22
N THR A 31 4.48 -6.10 -2.86
CA THR A 31 5.75 -5.40 -2.66
C THR A 31 5.89 -4.87 -1.23
N LEU A 32 4.83 -4.26 -0.69
CA LEU A 32 4.84 -3.66 0.64
C LEU A 32 4.48 -4.65 1.77
N LYS A 33 4.23 -5.92 1.44
CA LYS A 33 3.73 -6.95 2.38
C LYS A 33 2.49 -6.46 3.14
N ARG A 34 1.57 -5.81 2.44
CA ARG A 34 0.30 -5.30 2.95
C ARG A 34 -0.88 -6.02 2.31
N HIS A 35 -2.05 -5.89 2.93
CA HIS A 35 -3.28 -6.38 2.33
C HIS A 35 -3.73 -5.43 1.22
N THR A 36 -4.29 -5.96 0.14
CA THR A 36 -4.81 -5.15 -0.98
C THR A 36 -5.85 -4.13 -0.52
N SER A 37 -6.72 -4.52 0.42
CA SER A 37 -7.72 -3.62 1.03
C SER A 37 -7.13 -2.49 1.87
N THR A 38 -5.84 -2.58 2.25
CA THR A 38 -5.12 -1.49 2.93
C THR A 38 -4.57 -0.49 1.91
N ILE A 39 -4.20 -0.94 0.72
CA ILE A 39 -3.67 -0.09 -0.35
C ILE A 39 -4.80 0.62 -1.10
N SER A 40 -5.94 -0.05 -1.30
CA SER A 40 -7.09 0.49 -2.04
C SER A 40 -7.96 1.48 -1.26
N ARG A 41 -7.68 1.67 0.04
CA ARG A 41 -8.44 2.55 0.94
C ARG A 41 -7.68 3.84 1.16
#